data_AF-B3PJJ1-F1
#
_entry.id   AF-B3PJJ1-F1
#
_cell.length_a   1.000
_cell.length_b   1.000
_cell.length_c   1.000
_cell.angle_alpha   90.00
_cell.angle_beta   90.00
_cell.angle_gamma   90.00
#
_symmetry.space_group_name_H-M   'P 1'
#
loop_
_entity.id
_entity.type
_entity.pdbx_description
1 polymer ?
#
loop_
_entity_poly.entity_id
_entity_poly.type
_entity_poly.pdbx_seq_one_letter_code
_entity_poly.pdbx_strand_id
1 'polypeptide(L)'
;MYATFVLSTGRCGTQWLTEKLQALYPDAVVEHEPLSFNYRPDVNTERAPLQCNKELIMQHLSCIQHYLDQGKPYIETGFPCWRHLEWFKQQLGGRVKIIHVHREPLQTVSSLLKLNAFVPPFIPQLPIKNLFLPEDGYGYFKDWQHLWPHLNPAEKNLWYWGEVQAHALLLQAQWPAADWLQLEFSTLFGPQAEARLIHFLGDTPYAGVQPPGHVDQYGHALVPYPLEFPLMERLPAINHLAGQCGYGAIFPEAVIAN
;
A
#
# COMPACT_ATOMS: atom_id res chain seq x y z
N MET A 1 -23.36 -0.10 -5.85
CA MET A 1 -21.97 -0.18 -6.35
C MET A 1 -21.00 0.31 -5.31
N TYR A 2 -19.77 -0.20 -5.37
CA TYR A 2 -18.70 0.08 -4.42
C TYR A 2 -17.47 0.62 -5.15
N ALA A 3 -16.69 1.46 -4.47
CA ALA A 3 -15.31 1.71 -4.84
C ALA A 3 -14.42 0.70 -4.09
N THR A 4 -13.48 0.08 -4.79
CA THR A 4 -12.50 -0.82 -4.18
C THR A 4 -11.12 -0.19 -4.25
N PHE A 5 -10.41 -0.11 -3.13
CA PHE A 5 -9.04 0.39 -3.10
C PHE A 5 -8.07 -0.71 -2.67
N VAL A 6 -6.90 -0.73 -3.29
CA VAL A 6 -5.81 -1.60 -2.87
C VAL A 6 -4.93 -0.88 -1.86
N LEU A 7 -4.89 -1.40 -0.64
CA LEU A 7 -3.97 -0.99 0.40
C LEU A 7 -2.69 -1.83 0.32
N SER A 8 -1.55 -1.21 0.03
CA SER A 8 -0.25 -1.87 0.02
C SER A 8 0.88 -0.88 0.22
N THR A 9 2.10 -1.38 0.42
CA THR A 9 3.33 -0.56 0.47
C THR A 9 3.84 -0.16 -0.93
N GLY A 10 3.15 -0.54 -2.00
CA GLY A 10 3.72 -0.59 -3.33
C GLY A 10 4.69 -1.76 -3.48
N ARG A 11 5.09 -2.07 -4.74
CA ARG A 11 5.97 -3.21 -5.07
C ARG A 11 5.47 -4.59 -4.62
N CYS A 12 4.14 -4.69 -4.51
CA CYS A 12 3.40 -5.90 -4.14
C CYS A 12 2.54 -6.42 -5.30
N GLY A 13 2.99 -6.25 -6.55
CA GLY A 13 2.28 -6.78 -7.74
C GLY A 13 1.01 -6.03 -8.12
N THR A 14 0.85 -4.76 -7.69
CA THR A 14 -0.34 -3.96 -7.98
C THR A 14 -0.56 -3.68 -9.47
N GLN A 15 0.50 -3.55 -10.27
CA GLN A 15 0.40 -3.43 -11.73
C GLN A 15 -0.24 -4.69 -12.35
N TRP A 16 0.31 -5.86 -12.02
CA TRP A 16 -0.27 -7.15 -12.43
C TRP A 16 -1.72 -7.30 -11.98
N LEU A 17 -2.03 -6.91 -10.73
CA LEU A 17 -3.39 -6.95 -10.20
C LEU A 17 -4.34 -6.04 -11.00
N THR A 18 -3.87 -4.87 -11.42
CA THR A 18 -4.65 -3.96 -12.27
C THR A 18 -5.01 -4.62 -13.59
N GLU A 19 -4.01 -5.14 -14.32
CA GLU A 19 -4.23 -5.78 -15.62
C GLU A 19 -5.15 -7.00 -15.48
N LYS A 20 -4.97 -7.79 -14.41
CA LYS A 20 -5.84 -8.93 -14.13
C LYS A 20 -7.28 -8.50 -13.87
N LEU A 21 -7.49 -7.45 -13.08
CA LEU A 21 -8.82 -6.93 -12.76
C LEU A 21 -9.49 -6.28 -13.97
N GLN A 22 -8.75 -5.55 -14.80
CA GLN A 22 -9.24 -5.01 -16.08
C GLN A 22 -9.75 -6.13 -17.00
N ALA A 23 -9.01 -7.24 -17.07
CA ALA A 23 -9.40 -8.37 -17.89
C ALA A 23 -10.59 -9.14 -17.30
N LEU A 24 -10.67 -9.29 -15.98
CA LEU A 24 -11.79 -9.96 -15.29
C LEU A 24 -13.08 -9.13 -15.31
N TYR A 25 -12.97 -7.80 -15.25
CA TYR A 25 -14.09 -6.87 -15.09
C TYR A 25 -14.05 -5.73 -16.11
N PRO A 26 -14.29 -6.00 -17.41
CA PRO A 26 -14.22 -4.99 -18.46
C PRO A 26 -15.28 -3.88 -18.32
N ASP A 27 -16.35 -4.12 -17.57
CA ASP A 27 -17.40 -3.14 -17.29
C ASP A 27 -17.11 -2.26 -16.06
N ALA A 28 -16.08 -2.60 -15.28
CA ALA A 28 -15.61 -1.79 -14.16
C ALA A 28 -14.56 -0.77 -14.64
N VAL A 29 -14.47 0.35 -13.91
CA VAL A 29 -13.36 1.28 -14.08
C VAL A 29 -12.21 0.83 -13.20
N VAL A 30 -11.12 0.36 -13.80
CA VAL A 30 -9.95 -0.16 -13.06
C VAL A 30 -8.72 0.66 -13.42
N GLU A 31 -8.18 1.40 -12.43
CA GLU A 31 -7.07 2.34 -12.61
C GLU A 31 -5.87 2.00 -11.71
N HIS A 32 -4.66 2.05 -12.29
CA HIS A 32 -3.40 1.95 -11.54
C HIS A 32 -2.87 3.35 -11.22
N GLU A 33 -2.88 3.73 -9.95
CA GLU A 33 -2.29 4.98 -9.44
C GLU A 33 -2.76 6.25 -10.21
N PRO A 34 -4.08 6.52 -10.29
CA PRO A 34 -4.66 7.60 -11.11
C PRO A 34 -4.10 8.99 -10.77
N LEU A 35 -3.78 9.23 -9.49
CA LEU A 35 -3.10 10.46 -9.05
C LEU A 35 -1.61 10.26 -8.79
N SER A 36 -1.09 9.03 -8.86
CA SER A 36 0.31 8.71 -8.59
C SER A 36 0.78 9.35 -7.26
N PHE A 37 1.94 10.03 -7.23
CA PHE A 37 2.42 10.72 -6.02
C PHE A 37 1.66 12.00 -5.68
N ASN A 38 0.68 12.43 -6.48
CA ASN A 38 -0.10 13.63 -6.15
C ASN A 38 -1.09 13.40 -4.99
N TYR A 39 -1.29 12.15 -4.53
CA TYR A 39 -1.88 11.90 -3.22
C TYR A 39 -1.06 12.45 -2.06
N ARG A 40 0.24 12.70 -2.27
CA ARG A 40 1.17 13.23 -1.26
C ARG A 40 1.09 12.49 0.08
N PRO A 41 1.28 11.16 0.11
CA PRO A 41 1.25 10.39 1.36
C PRO A 41 2.35 10.79 2.35
N ASP A 42 3.30 11.62 1.94
CA ASP A 42 4.28 12.28 2.79
C ASP A 42 3.71 13.49 3.56
N VAL A 43 2.71 14.18 3.02
CA VAL A 43 2.15 15.42 3.60
C VAL A 43 0.72 15.24 4.09
N ASN A 44 -0.12 14.61 3.28
CA ASN A 44 -1.49 14.29 3.68
C ASN A 44 -1.45 13.19 4.73
N THR A 45 -2.20 13.38 5.81
CA THR A 45 -2.35 12.43 6.91
C THR A 45 -3.80 11.99 6.99
N GLU A 46 -4.10 10.94 7.73
CA GLU A 46 -5.46 10.46 7.96
C GLU A 46 -6.35 11.55 8.59
N ARG A 47 -5.73 12.43 9.38
CA ARG A 47 -6.38 13.53 10.09
C ARG A 47 -6.47 14.81 9.24
N ALA A 48 -5.55 14.97 8.30
CA ALA A 48 -5.50 16.08 7.34
C ALA A 48 -5.34 15.54 5.90
N PRO A 49 -6.34 14.81 5.36
CA PRO A 49 -6.21 14.11 4.08
C PRO A 49 -6.18 15.04 2.87
N LEU A 50 -6.43 16.34 3.06
CA LEU A 50 -6.53 17.34 2.00
C LEU A 50 -5.59 18.54 2.25
N GLN A 51 -4.48 18.33 2.96
CA GLN A 51 -3.51 19.38 3.23
C GLN A 51 -2.75 19.83 1.97
N CYS A 52 -2.48 18.90 1.05
CA CYS A 52 -1.82 19.13 -0.22
C CYS A 52 -2.64 18.53 -1.38
N ASN A 53 -2.63 19.20 -2.53
CA ASN A 53 -3.34 18.79 -3.75
C ASN A 53 -4.85 18.57 -3.56
N LYS A 54 -5.49 19.35 -2.67
CA LYS A 54 -6.91 19.23 -2.33
C LYS A 54 -7.81 19.22 -3.57
N GLU A 55 -7.63 20.18 -4.48
CA GLU A 55 -8.49 20.32 -5.66
C GLU A 55 -8.42 19.07 -6.54
N LEU A 56 -7.22 18.51 -6.74
CA LEU A 56 -7.01 17.29 -7.53
C LEU A 56 -7.65 16.07 -6.86
N ILE A 57 -7.47 15.91 -5.54
CA ILE A 57 -8.05 14.80 -4.78
C ILE A 57 -9.58 14.89 -4.78
N MET A 58 -10.14 16.10 -4.66
CA MET A 58 -11.59 16.34 -4.73
C MET A 58 -12.17 16.09 -6.13
N GLN A 59 -11.43 16.43 -7.19
CA GLN A 59 -11.80 16.09 -8.57
C GLN A 59 -11.82 14.57 -8.78
N HIS A 60 -10.82 13.86 -8.25
CA HIS A 60 -10.78 12.41 -8.28
C HIS A 60 -11.95 11.76 -7.55
N LEU A 61 -12.25 12.22 -6.33
CA LEU A 61 -13.44 11.79 -5.57
C LEU A 61 -14.72 11.99 -6.39
N SER A 62 -14.86 13.14 -7.05
CA SER A 62 -16.02 13.45 -7.89
C SER A 62 -16.14 12.50 -9.08
N CYS A 63 -15.00 12.13 -9.69
CA CYS A 63 -14.92 11.14 -10.76
C CYS A 63 -15.38 9.75 -10.28
N ILE A 64 -14.87 9.29 -9.13
CA ILE A 64 -15.28 8.01 -8.52
C ILE A 64 -16.79 8.02 -8.26
N GLN A 65 -17.30 9.07 -7.62
CA GLN A 65 -18.72 9.21 -7.30
C GLN A 65 -19.59 9.15 -8.57
N HIS A 66 -19.15 9.82 -9.64
CA HIS A 66 -19.85 9.80 -10.93
C HIS A 66 -20.00 8.38 -11.50
N TYR A 67 -18.94 7.56 -11.46
CA TYR A 67 -19.02 6.17 -11.91
C TYR A 67 -19.94 5.33 -11.03
N LEU A 68 -19.85 5.48 -9.71
CA LEU A 68 -20.71 4.74 -8.78
C LEU A 68 -22.19 5.06 -8.98
N ASP A 69 -22.53 6.32 -9.25
CA ASP A 69 -23.90 6.78 -9.47
C ASP A 69 -24.47 6.29 -10.81
N GLN A 70 -23.61 5.99 -11.79
CA GLN A 70 -23.97 5.30 -13.03
C GLN A 70 -24.11 3.79 -12.88
N GLY A 71 -23.91 3.25 -11.68
CA GLY A 71 -23.92 1.81 -11.46
C GLY A 71 -22.68 1.11 -12.00
N LYS A 72 -21.53 1.80 -12.16
CA LYS A 72 -20.26 1.19 -12.53
C LYS A 72 -19.36 1.01 -11.30
N PRO A 73 -18.85 -0.20 -11.02
CA PRO A 73 -17.83 -0.40 -10.01
C PRO A 73 -16.55 0.38 -10.36
N TYR A 74 -15.88 0.89 -9.33
CA TYR A 74 -14.59 1.56 -9.46
C TYR A 74 -13.54 0.79 -8.65
N ILE A 75 -12.36 0.55 -9.23
CA ILE A 75 -11.26 -0.15 -8.57
C ILE A 75 -9.97 0.62 -8.80
N GLU A 76 -9.33 1.06 -7.71
CA GLU A 76 -8.02 1.70 -7.73
C GLU A 76 -6.98 0.80 -7.06
N THR A 77 -5.94 0.46 -7.81
CA THR A 77 -4.87 -0.44 -7.35
C THR A 77 -3.61 0.30 -6.88
N GLY A 78 -3.69 1.62 -6.70
CA GLY A 78 -2.55 2.46 -6.40
C GLY A 78 -2.19 2.52 -4.93
N PHE A 79 -0.91 2.27 -4.60
CA PHE A 79 -0.41 2.36 -3.23
C PHE A 79 -0.42 3.78 -2.61
N PRO A 80 -0.30 4.91 -3.35
CA PRO A 80 -0.16 6.22 -2.71
C PRO A 80 -1.41 6.71 -1.97
N CYS A 81 -2.59 6.12 -2.21
CA CYS A 81 -3.85 6.55 -1.60
C CYS A 81 -4.05 6.04 -0.15
N TRP A 82 -3.12 5.24 0.40
CA TRP A 82 -3.33 4.50 1.66
C TRP A 82 -3.76 5.34 2.87
N ARG A 83 -3.28 6.59 2.99
CA ARG A 83 -3.68 7.52 4.07
C ARG A 83 -5.06 8.15 3.89
N HIS A 84 -5.70 7.96 2.73
CA HIS A 84 -6.99 8.57 2.38
C HIS A 84 -8.15 7.58 2.47
N LEU A 85 -7.90 6.31 2.80
CA LEU A 85 -8.92 5.24 2.71
C LEU A 85 -10.13 5.49 3.60
N GLU A 86 -9.90 5.88 4.86
CA GLU A 86 -10.99 6.23 5.80
C GLU A 86 -11.73 7.50 5.34
N TRP A 87 -11.01 8.49 4.80
CA TRP A 87 -11.64 9.67 4.22
C TRP A 87 -12.52 9.31 3.01
N PHE A 88 -12.04 8.49 2.08
CA PHE A 88 -12.84 7.99 0.96
C PHE A 88 -14.07 7.22 1.41
N LYS A 89 -13.95 6.36 2.44
CA LYS A 89 -15.10 5.66 3.03
C LYS A 89 -16.15 6.64 3.52
N GLN A 90 -15.75 7.69 4.23
CA GLN A 90 -16.67 8.71 4.73
C GLN A 90 -17.34 9.48 3.58
N GLN A 91 -16.56 9.93 2.59
CA GLN A 91 -17.08 10.72 1.47
C GLN A 91 -17.99 9.90 0.53
N LEU A 92 -17.72 8.61 0.36
CA LEU A 92 -18.50 7.72 -0.51
C LEU A 92 -19.66 7.03 0.23
N GLY A 93 -19.97 7.46 1.45
CA GLY A 93 -21.11 6.96 2.24
C GLY A 93 -20.97 5.50 2.65
N GLY A 94 -19.75 5.06 2.96
CA GLY A 94 -19.45 3.68 3.37
C GLY A 94 -19.37 2.66 2.23
N ARG A 95 -19.60 3.06 0.97
CA ARG A 95 -19.55 2.18 -0.22
C ARG A 95 -18.11 1.87 -0.65
N VAL A 96 -17.27 1.45 0.29
CA VAL A 96 -15.84 1.21 0.05
C VAL A 96 -15.43 -0.18 0.51
N LYS A 97 -14.78 -0.90 -0.40
CA LYS A 97 -14.12 -2.18 -0.17
C LYS A 97 -12.61 -2.00 -0.19
N ILE A 98 -11.89 -2.81 0.59
CA ILE A 98 -10.43 -2.78 0.64
C ILE A 98 -9.87 -4.15 0.27
N ILE A 99 -8.90 -4.15 -0.66
CA ILE A 99 -8.02 -5.28 -0.90
C ILE A 99 -6.67 -4.93 -0.29
N HIS A 100 -6.34 -5.53 0.85
CA HIS A 100 -5.05 -5.37 1.50
C HIS A 100 -4.06 -6.39 0.93
N VAL A 101 -3.07 -5.91 0.18
CA VAL A 101 -1.99 -6.74 -0.35
C VAL A 101 -0.72 -6.46 0.43
N HIS A 102 -0.18 -7.49 1.09
CA HIS A 102 1.06 -7.39 1.85
C HIS A 102 2.14 -8.33 1.32
N ARG A 103 3.39 -7.92 1.52
CA ARG A 103 4.59 -8.65 1.15
C ARG A 103 5.55 -8.69 2.33
N GLU A 104 6.36 -9.75 2.36
CA GLU A 104 7.41 -9.93 3.35
C GLU A 104 8.27 -8.65 3.47
N PRO A 105 8.55 -8.17 4.69
CA PRO A 105 9.15 -6.87 4.95
C PRO A 105 10.50 -6.66 4.25
N LEU A 106 11.44 -7.61 4.37
CA LEU A 106 12.78 -7.45 3.81
C LEU A 106 12.78 -7.51 2.28
N GLN A 107 11.93 -8.33 1.68
CA GLN A 107 11.69 -8.32 0.24
C GLN A 107 11.11 -6.99 -0.24
N THR A 108 10.21 -6.39 0.55
CA THR A 108 9.64 -5.09 0.26
C THR A 108 10.71 -4.00 0.30
N VAL A 109 11.53 -3.95 1.36
CA VAL A 109 12.66 -3.02 1.49
C VAL A 109 13.61 -3.16 0.31
N SER A 110 14.03 -4.39 0.00
CA SER A 110 14.89 -4.68 -1.15
C SER A 110 14.28 -4.16 -2.46
N SER A 111 12.98 -4.36 -2.68
CA SER A 111 12.31 -3.88 -3.90
C SER A 111 12.20 -2.36 -3.98
N LEU A 112 11.94 -1.67 -2.86
CA LEU A 112 11.85 -0.21 -2.82
C LEU A 112 13.22 0.45 -2.99
N LEU A 113 14.29 -0.13 -2.44
CA LEU A 113 15.66 0.36 -2.63
C LEU A 113 16.10 0.30 -4.09
N LYS A 114 15.68 -0.72 -4.87
CA LYS A 114 15.95 -0.77 -6.33
C LYS A 114 15.42 0.46 -7.07
N LEU A 115 14.43 1.14 -6.49
CA LEU A 115 13.79 2.35 -7.02
C LEU A 115 14.25 3.64 -6.34
N ASN A 116 15.33 3.60 -5.55
CA ASN A 116 15.87 4.73 -4.80
C ASN A 116 14.86 5.38 -3.83
N ALA A 117 13.94 4.60 -3.25
CA ALA A 117 13.05 5.11 -2.21
C ALA A 117 13.86 5.53 -0.96
N PHE A 118 13.66 6.77 -0.50
CA PHE A 118 14.41 7.41 0.60
C PHE A 118 15.92 7.55 0.41
N VAL A 119 16.42 7.36 -0.82
CA VAL A 119 17.85 7.43 -1.13
C VAL A 119 18.26 8.84 -1.58
N PRO A 120 19.21 9.52 -0.90
CA PRO A 120 19.85 10.73 -1.40
C PRO A 120 21.01 10.42 -2.36
N PRO A 121 21.40 11.35 -3.26
CA PRO A 121 20.73 12.61 -3.54
C PRO A 121 19.40 12.35 -4.27
N PHE A 122 18.40 13.15 -3.94
CA PHE A 122 17.18 13.17 -4.73
C PHE A 122 17.48 13.74 -6.10
N ILE A 123 17.68 12.85 -7.09
CA ILE A 123 18.02 13.24 -8.45
C ILE A 123 16.85 14.08 -9.00
N PRO A 124 17.06 15.34 -9.46
CA PRO A 124 15.96 16.24 -9.87
C PRO A 124 15.01 15.68 -10.93
N GLN A 125 15.47 14.69 -11.70
CA GLN A 125 14.71 14.02 -12.77
C GLN A 125 13.93 12.79 -12.27
N LEU A 126 14.19 12.34 -11.05
CA LEU A 126 13.44 11.29 -10.37
C LEU A 126 12.60 11.97 -9.29
N PRO A 127 11.26 11.92 -9.36
CA PRO A 127 10.44 12.48 -8.30
C PRO A 127 10.90 11.88 -6.97
N ILE A 128 11.13 12.73 -5.98
CA ILE A 128 11.42 12.33 -4.60
C ILE A 128 10.34 11.33 -4.21
N LYS A 129 10.71 10.05 -4.10
CA LYS A 129 9.83 9.00 -3.58
C LYS A 129 9.85 9.08 -2.06
N ASN A 130 9.47 10.24 -1.51
CA ASN A 130 9.10 10.35 -0.12
C ASN A 130 7.75 9.67 -0.01
N LEU A 131 7.79 8.38 0.30
CA LEU A 131 6.58 7.56 0.41
C LEU A 131 5.81 7.87 1.70
N PHE A 132 6.51 8.50 2.65
CA PHE A 132 6.05 8.74 4.01
C PHE A 132 6.93 9.79 4.70
N LEU A 133 6.30 10.59 5.54
CA LEU A 133 6.96 11.36 6.58
C LEU A 133 6.20 11.10 7.90
N PRO A 134 6.90 10.82 9.01
CA PRO A 134 6.26 10.73 10.31
C PRO A 134 5.58 12.04 10.69
N GLU A 135 4.45 11.93 11.38
CA GLU A 135 3.72 13.06 11.93
C GLU A 135 3.93 13.13 13.43
N ASP A 136 4.38 14.27 13.95
CA ASP A 136 4.78 14.44 15.36
C ASP A 136 3.72 13.93 16.35
N GLY A 137 4.05 12.85 17.07
CA GLY A 137 3.19 12.24 18.10
C GLY A 137 2.12 11.27 17.58
N TYR A 138 2.12 10.94 16.29
CA TYR A 138 1.15 10.04 15.64
C TYR A 138 1.83 8.91 14.86
N GLY A 139 1.05 7.92 14.42
CA GLY A 139 1.57 6.73 13.74
C GLY A 139 1.94 5.60 14.71
N TYR A 140 2.27 4.45 14.14
CA TYR A 140 2.55 3.24 14.90
C TYR A 140 3.87 3.32 15.66
N PHE A 141 4.89 3.97 15.07
CA PHE A 141 6.20 4.12 15.69
C PHE A 141 6.40 5.48 16.38
N LYS A 142 5.32 6.13 16.81
CA LYS A 142 5.34 7.48 17.42
C LYS A 142 6.39 7.64 18.53
N ASP A 143 6.56 6.63 19.38
CA ASP A 143 7.49 6.67 20.52
C ASP A 143 8.96 6.63 20.09
N TRP A 144 9.24 6.21 18.85
CA TRP A 144 10.58 6.13 18.27
C TRP A 144 10.85 7.18 17.20
N GLN A 145 9.93 8.13 16.96
CA GLN A 145 10.04 9.11 15.87
C GLN A 145 11.33 9.93 15.88
N HIS A 146 11.89 10.16 17.07
CA HIS A 146 13.19 10.81 17.24
C HIS A 146 14.34 10.10 16.49
N LEU A 147 14.18 8.81 16.14
CA LEU A 147 15.15 8.06 15.33
C LEU A 147 15.07 8.40 13.84
N TRP A 148 13.93 8.88 13.33
CA TRP A 148 13.69 9.09 11.90
C TRP A 148 14.79 9.89 11.14
N PRO A 149 15.33 10.99 11.68
CA PRO A 149 16.41 11.73 11.03
C PRO A 149 17.72 10.93 10.90
N HIS A 150 17.91 9.90 11.74
CA HIS A 150 19.11 9.08 11.81
C HIS A 150 19.00 7.77 11.03
N LEU A 151 17.79 7.39 10.59
CA LEU A 151 17.57 6.16 9.84
C LEU A 151 18.24 6.23 8.46
N ASN A 152 18.90 5.13 8.09
CA ASN A 152 19.38 4.93 6.73
C ASN A 152 18.19 4.63 5.77
N PRO A 153 18.40 4.62 4.43
CA PRO A 153 17.32 4.34 3.48
C PRO A 153 16.64 2.98 3.67
N ALA A 154 17.36 1.92 4.02
CA ALA A 154 16.76 0.60 4.27
C ALA A 154 15.82 0.65 5.48
N GLU A 155 16.26 1.31 6.56
CA GLU A 155 15.47 1.50 7.78
C GLU A 155 14.24 2.38 7.55
N LYS A 156 14.34 3.45 6.76
CA LYS A 156 13.17 4.27 6.38
C LYS A 156 12.15 3.47 5.56
N ASN A 157 12.62 2.61 4.66
CA ASN A 157 11.73 1.71 3.92
C ASN A 157 11.06 0.68 4.84
N LEU A 158 11.77 0.15 5.85
CA LEU A 158 11.20 -0.78 6.82
C LEU A 158 10.20 -0.08 7.75
N TRP A 159 10.51 1.14 8.18
CA TRP A 159 9.59 1.99 8.93
C TRP A 159 8.32 2.25 8.14
N TYR A 160 8.45 2.68 6.88
CA TYR A 160 7.32 2.89 5.98
C TYR A 160 6.48 1.63 5.81
N TRP A 161 7.12 0.47 5.60
CA TRP A 161 6.40 -0.81 5.57
C TRP A 161 5.59 -1.02 6.85
N GLY A 162 6.20 -0.79 8.02
CA GLY A 162 5.53 -0.99 9.30
C GLY A 162 4.36 -0.03 9.52
N GLU A 163 4.49 1.25 9.14
CA GLU A 163 3.39 2.21 9.26
C GLU A 163 2.19 1.82 8.37
N VAL A 164 2.44 1.41 7.12
CA VAL A 164 1.37 0.98 6.22
C VAL A 164 0.69 -0.30 6.72
N GLN A 165 1.45 -1.30 7.17
CA GLN A 165 0.85 -2.55 7.67
C GLN A 165 0.10 -2.34 9.00
N ALA A 166 0.65 -1.55 9.92
CA ALA A 166 -0.03 -1.22 11.17
C ALA A 166 -1.33 -0.45 10.90
N HIS A 167 -1.30 0.49 9.94
CA HIS A 167 -2.51 1.20 9.51
C HIS A 167 -3.54 0.24 8.89
N ALA A 168 -3.10 -0.71 8.07
CA ALA A 168 -3.98 -1.73 7.50
C ALA A 168 -4.69 -2.56 8.58
N LEU A 169 -3.95 -3.03 9.59
CA LEU A 169 -4.52 -3.81 10.70
C LEU A 169 -5.50 -2.96 11.54
N LEU A 170 -5.19 -1.69 11.76
CA LEU A 170 -6.09 -0.75 12.44
C LEU A 170 -7.41 -0.58 11.67
N LEU A 171 -7.33 -0.35 10.36
CA LEU A 171 -8.51 -0.22 9.50
C LEU A 171 -9.31 -1.52 9.45
N GLN A 172 -8.66 -2.67 9.31
CA GLN A 172 -9.29 -3.98 9.24
C GLN A 172 -10.18 -4.24 10.47
N ALA A 173 -9.71 -3.87 11.66
CA ALA A 173 -10.49 -4.00 12.89
C ALA A 173 -11.77 -3.13 12.92
N GLN A 174 -11.85 -2.12 12.07
CA GLN A 174 -12.95 -1.13 11.98
C GLN A 174 -13.74 -1.25 10.66
N TRP A 175 -13.42 -2.25 9.84
CA TRP A 175 -14.05 -2.47 8.54
C TRP A 175 -15.00 -3.67 8.58
N PRO A 176 -16.15 -3.63 7.89
CA PRO A 176 -16.96 -4.82 7.72
C PRO A 176 -16.13 -5.95 7.09
N ALA A 177 -16.19 -7.15 7.67
CA ALA A 177 -15.43 -8.30 7.17
C ALA A 177 -15.75 -8.65 5.71
N ALA A 178 -16.98 -8.40 5.26
CA ALA A 178 -17.41 -8.60 3.87
C ALA A 178 -16.78 -7.59 2.88
N ASP A 179 -16.26 -6.47 3.39
CA ASP A 179 -15.68 -5.38 2.60
C ASP A 179 -14.15 -5.30 2.77
N TRP A 180 -13.53 -6.33 3.36
CA TRP A 180 -12.08 -6.45 3.49
C TRP A 180 -11.55 -7.79 2.97
N LEU A 181 -10.63 -7.75 2.01
CA LEU A 181 -9.93 -8.92 1.50
C LEU A 181 -8.42 -8.77 1.73
N GLN A 182 -7.83 -9.72 2.46
CA GLN A 182 -6.39 -9.78 2.65
C GLN A 182 -5.72 -10.80 1.72
N LEU A 183 -4.70 -10.37 0.97
CA LEU A 183 -3.92 -11.20 0.07
C LEU A 183 -2.42 -11.07 0.36
N GLU A 184 -1.72 -12.19 0.29
CA GLU A 184 -0.26 -12.22 0.39
C GLU A 184 0.35 -12.20 -1.01
N PHE A 185 1.36 -11.35 -1.23
CA PHE A 185 2.08 -11.24 -2.50
C PHE A 185 2.59 -12.58 -3.03
N SER A 186 3.09 -13.47 -2.15
CA SER A 186 3.66 -14.77 -2.54
C SER A 186 2.63 -15.71 -3.18
N THR A 187 1.35 -15.52 -2.90
CA THR A 187 0.23 -16.34 -3.40
C THR A 187 -0.68 -15.58 -4.36
N LEU A 188 -0.47 -14.27 -4.54
CA LEU A 188 -1.32 -13.36 -5.33
C LEU A 188 -1.55 -13.84 -6.76
N PHE A 189 -0.55 -14.46 -7.37
CA PHE A 189 -0.56 -14.89 -8.77
C PHE A 189 -1.20 -16.28 -8.98
N GLY A 190 -1.67 -16.92 -7.91
CA GLY A 190 -2.23 -18.27 -7.94
C GLY A 190 -3.75 -18.30 -8.12
N PRO A 191 -4.31 -19.45 -8.53
CA PRO A 191 -5.75 -19.61 -8.77
C PRO A 191 -6.59 -19.41 -7.50
N GLN A 192 -6.03 -19.67 -6.31
CA GLN A 192 -6.72 -19.45 -5.05
C GLN A 192 -6.94 -17.97 -4.76
N ALA A 193 -5.94 -17.11 -5.03
CA ALA A 193 -6.08 -15.67 -4.87
C ALA A 193 -7.10 -15.10 -5.86
N GLU A 194 -7.07 -15.56 -7.11
CA GLU A 194 -8.06 -15.21 -8.13
C GLU A 194 -9.49 -15.58 -7.70
N ALA A 195 -9.71 -16.81 -7.23
CA ALA A 195 -11.03 -17.23 -6.75
C ALA A 195 -11.54 -16.35 -5.59
N ARG A 196 -10.65 -15.96 -4.67
CA ARG A 196 -10.98 -15.06 -3.56
C ARG A 196 -11.31 -13.64 -4.03
N LEU A 197 -10.56 -13.11 -5.00
CA LEU A 197 -10.86 -11.82 -5.63
C LEU A 197 -12.23 -11.82 -6.29
N ILE A 198 -12.53 -12.87 -7.06
CA ILE A 198 -13.82 -13.04 -7.74
C ILE A 198 -14.97 -13.05 -6.74
N HIS A 199 -14.84 -13.88 -5.70
CA HIS A 199 -15.84 -13.97 -4.65
C HIS A 199 -16.05 -12.64 -3.92
N PHE A 200 -14.96 -11.93 -3.61
CA PHE A 200 -14.99 -10.67 -2.86
C PHE A 200 -15.65 -9.52 -3.64
N LEU A 201 -15.36 -9.41 -4.93
CA LEU A 201 -15.93 -8.36 -5.77
C LEU A 201 -17.42 -8.61 -6.04
N GLY A 202 -17.84 -9.89 -6.10
CA GLY A 202 -19.26 -10.29 -6.17
C GLY A 202 -19.89 -10.13 -7.55
N ASP A 203 -19.15 -9.60 -8.52
CA ASP A 203 -19.56 -9.47 -9.92
C ASP A 203 -19.21 -10.74 -10.71
N THR A 204 -19.98 -11.02 -11.77
CA THR A 204 -19.69 -12.16 -12.66
C THR A 204 -18.44 -11.84 -13.48
N PRO A 205 -17.31 -12.54 -13.27
CA PRO A 205 -16.09 -12.25 -14.00
C PRO A 205 -16.25 -12.68 -15.47
N TYR A 206 -15.49 -12.05 -16.36
CA TYR A 206 -15.35 -12.55 -17.72
C TYR A 206 -14.61 -13.90 -17.72
N ALA A 207 -15.16 -14.90 -18.41
CA ALA A 207 -14.61 -16.24 -18.42
C ALA A 207 -13.36 -16.35 -19.33
N GLY A 208 -12.43 -17.25 -18.97
CA GLY A 208 -11.29 -17.62 -19.82
C GLY A 208 -10.15 -16.61 -19.88
N VAL A 209 -10.12 -15.63 -18.97
CA VAL A 209 -9.07 -14.61 -18.87
C VAL A 209 -7.71 -15.27 -18.57
N GLN A 210 -6.77 -15.10 -19.50
CA GLN A 210 -5.38 -15.52 -19.28
C GLN A 210 -4.71 -14.62 -18.24
N PRO A 211 -3.82 -15.16 -17.39
CA PRO A 211 -3.05 -14.33 -16.49
C PRO A 211 -2.21 -13.32 -17.29
N PRO A 212 -2.10 -12.07 -16.81
CA PRO A 212 -1.13 -11.14 -17.37
C PRO A 212 0.27 -11.75 -17.35
N GLY A 213 1.09 -11.40 -18.34
CA GLY A 213 2.49 -11.81 -18.40
C GLY A 213 3.33 -11.20 -17.28
N HIS A 214 4.66 -11.23 -17.43
CA HIS A 214 5.55 -10.56 -16.48
C HIS A 214 5.43 -9.04 -16.61
N VAL A 215 4.75 -8.41 -15.66
CA VAL A 215 4.59 -6.95 -15.55
C VAL A 215 5.55 -6.43 -14.49
N ASP A 216 6.80 -6.13 -14.86
CA ASP A 216 7.70 -5.30 -14.04
C ASP A 216 8.33 -4.23 -14.91
N GLN A 217 7.76 -3.03 -14.87
CA GLN A 217 8.25 -1.88 -15.62
C GLN A 217 9.57 -1.32 -15.06
N TYR A 218 10.06 -1.82 -13.92
CA TYR A 218 11.19 -1.22 -13.21
C TYR A 218 12.28 -2.24 -12.81
N GLY A 219 12.44 -3.31 -13.59
CA GLY A 219 13.28 -4.48 -13.27
C GLY A 219 14.80 -4.24 -13.12
N HIS A 220 15.31 -3.02 -13.34
CA HIS A 220 16.73 -2.72 -13.20
C HIS A 220 17.00 -1.83 -11.97
N ALA A 221 17.74 -2.37 -11.01
CA ALA A 221 18.21 -1.63 -9.84
C ALA A 221 19.13 -0.49 -10.31
N LEU A 222 18.81 0.75 -9.92
CA LEU A 222 19.60 1.90 -10.31
C LEU A 222 20.94 1.96 -9.56
N VAL A 223 20.98 1.51 -8.29
CA VAL A 223 22.18 1.39 -7.45
C VAL A 223 21.94 0.34 -6.35
N PRO A 224 22.88 -0.58 -6.05
CA PRO A 224 22.76 -1.46 -4.88
C PRO A 224 22.96 -0.67 -3.58
N TYR A 225 21.98 -0.74 -2.67
CA TYR A 225 22.06 -0.20 -1.31
C TYR A 225 22.20 -1.35 -0.29
N PRO A 226 23.01 -1.20 0.76
CA PRO A 226 23.09 -2.19 1.85
C PRO A 226 21.73 -2.39 2.54
N LEU A 227 21.43 -3.63 2.93
CA LEU A 227 20.29 -4.00 3.75
C LEU A 227 20.74 -4.12 5.22
N GLU A 228 20.96 -2.97 5.85
CA GLU A 228 21.41 -2.87 7.25
C GLU A 228 20.37 -2.12 8.09
N PHE A 229 20.12 -2.59 9.31
CA PHE A 229 19.02 -2.10 10.16
C PHE A 229 19.45 -1.80 11.61
N PRO A 230 20.58 -1.12 11.87
CA PRO A 230 21.19 -1.00 13.20
C PRO A 230 20.31 -0.34 14.27
N LEU A 231 19.35 0.50 13.89
CA LEU A 231 18.38 1.14 14.78
C LEU A 231 17.05 0.37 14.78
N MET A 232 16.56 -0.04 13.59
CA MET A 232 15.28 -0.76 13.47
C MET A 232 15.30 -2.17 14.09
N GLU A 233 16.46 -2.84 14.13
CA GLU A 233 16.62 -4.15 14.78
C GLU A 233 16.34 -4.11 16.28
N ARG A 234 16.44 -2.92 16.88
CA ARG A 234 16.24 -2.68 18.32
C ARG A 234 14.78 -2.40 18.67
N LEU A 235 13.88 -2.42 17.68
CA LEU A 235 12.46 -2.12 17.87
C LEU A 235 11.64 -3.42 17.88
N PRO A 236 11.24 -3.95 19.05
CA PRO A 236 10.45 -5.19 19.12
C PRO A 236 9.12 -5.09 18.33
N ALA A 237 8.59 -3.87 18.20
CA ALA A 237 7.36 -3.57 17.48
C ALA A 237 7.39 -4.05 16.02
N ILE A 238 8.55 -4.05 15.35
CA ILE A 238 8.62 -4.47 13.94
C ILE A 238 8.44 -5.99 13.79
N ASN A 239 9.01 -6.78 14.70
CA ASN A 239 8.84 -8.24 14.74
C ASN A 239 7.40 -8.60 15.11
N HIS A 240 6.82 -7.89 16.09
CA HIS A 240 5.43 -8.09 16.48
C HIS A 240 4.48 -7.87 15.29
N LEU A 241 4.67 -6.77 14.58
CA LEU A 241 3.87 -6.43 13.40
C LEU A 241 4.04 -7.45 12.26
N ALA A 242 5.27 -7.92 12.01
CA ALA A 242 5.52 -8.98 11.04
C ALA A 242 4.76 -10.27 11.38
N GLY A 243 4.75 -10.66 12.65
CA GLY A 243 3.96 -11.79 13.15
C GLY A 243 2.47 -11.63 12.91
N GLN A 244 1.91 -10.43 13.13
CA GLN A 244 0.49 -10.13 12.85
C GLN A 244 0.15 -10.24 11.35
N CYS A 245 1.11 -9.96 10.47
CA CYS A 245 0.96 -10.16 9.02
C CYS A 245 1.24 -11.60 8.55
N GLY A 246 1.51 -12.54 9.46
CA GLY A 246 1.79 -13.94 9.14
C GLY A 246 3.24 -14.26 8.76
N TYR A 247 4.17 -13.32 9.00
CA TYR A 247 5.59 -13.51 8.75
C TYR A 247 6.35 -13.95 10.01
N GLY A 248 7.52 -14.56 9.82
CA GLY A 248 8.44 -14.83 10.91
C GLY A 248 9.05 -13.56 11.49
N ALA A 249 9.77 -13.69 12.61
CA ALA A 249 10.56 -12.59 13.15
C ALA A 249 11.59 -12.13 12.10
N ILE A 250 11.67 -10.81 11.89
CA ILE A 250 12.60 -10.17 10.95
C ILE A 250 14.00 -10.18 11.55
N PHE A 251 14.09 -9.83 12.83
CA PHE A 251 15.33 -9.80 13.59
C PHE A 251 15.29 -10.85 14.70
N PRO A 252 16.44 -11.42 15.10
CA PRO A 252 16.51 -12.22 16.32
C PRO A 252 15.96 -11.41 17.50
N GLU A 253 15.25 -12.07 18.43
CA GLU A 253 14.89 -11.42 19.68
C GLU A 253 16.18 -10.96 20.37
N ALA A 254 16.29 -9.65 20.64
CA ALA A 254 17.40 -9.13 21.40
C ALA A 254 17.40 -9.86 22.75
N VAL A 255 18.46 -10.63 23.01
CA VAL A 255 18.72 -11.16 24.34
C VAL A 255 18.99 -9.94 25.21
N ILE A 256 17.96 -9.45 25.91
CA ILE A 256 18.12 -8.41 26.91
C ILE A 256 18.94 -9.07 28.02
N ALA A 257 20.25 -8.86 27.99
CA ALA A 257 21.10 -9.17 29.13
C ALA A 257 20.63 -8.26 30.26
N ASN A 258 19.98 -8.85 31.27
CA ASN A 258 19.65 -8.20 32.53
C ASN A 258 20.92 -7.76 33.26
#